data_AF-A0A9W7DL53-F1
#
_entry.id   AF-A0A9W7DL53-F1
#
_cell.length_a   1.000
_cell.length_b   1.000
_cell.length_c   1.000
_cell.angle_alpha   90.00
_cell.angle_beta   90.00
_cell.angle_gamma   90.00
#
_symmetry.space_group_name_H-M   'P 1'
#
loop_
_entity.id
_entity.type
_entity.pdbx_description
1 polymer ?
#
loop_
_entity_poly.entity_id
_entity_poly.type
_entity_poly.pdbx_seq_one_letter_code
_entity_poly.pdbx_strand_id
1 'polypeptide(L)'
;MSSGDNDNEMNKARFAEHLITGEPFIVHIPPEVGGYTGDSFPKTIDEWTEDFQENWASYEPSPESVSLWQGRISEGNSQSFSKWNENHNISLSNFKEVRENWPGSYLSIVANCGKSQDYLRSTVYSEPAFIPQGNLASSMWMYAGEKGAGVVEHIDTVGCVCSWSYMLFGEKKWWLGSPPGTQGEKYFEHSEVIQGQYDFIFWCVGYKHETIITSDESLDIHGYVDLDKDRPDAYSQLLTSIHENLTAPSFWKSNDQSHYGDQMDDIASRCRDGVRGRYFKANSFHLDGDSSSDSRTEGITKGSAAVGIIFLLLLLLFFARIGRKKKKAKVA
;
A
#
# COMPACT_ATOMS: atom_id res chain seq x y z
N MET A 1 26.13 -6.18 26.25
CA MET A 1 24.73 -5.89 26.64
C MET A 1 24.75 -5.46 28.10
N SER A 2 24.88 -4.15 28.36
CA SER A 2 24.82 -3.64 29.73
C SER A 2 23.38 -3.33 30.11
N SER A 3 22.98 -3.88 31.24
CA SER A 3 21.76 -3.59 31.98
C SER A 3 21.81 -2.17 32.57
N GLY A 4 20.73 -1.40 32.39
CA GLY A 4 20.47 -0.22 33.19
C GLY A 4 19.99 0.97 32.39
N ASP A 5 18.79 0.87 31.82
CA ASP A 5 17.81 1.95 31.80
C ASP A 5 16.47 1.35 31.36
N ASN A 6 15.36 1.96 31.79
CA ASN A 6 14.00 1.71 31.29
C ASN A 6 13.85 2.27 29.86
N ASP A 7 14.86 2.01 29.05
CA ASP A 7 15.17 2.52 27.73
C ASP A 7 14.47 1.65 26.66
N ASN A 8 13.28 1.13 26.94
CA ASN A 8 12.54 0.25 26.02
C ASN A 8 11.17 0.81 25.60
N GLU A 9 10.74 1.96 26.12
CA GLU A 9 9.48 2.58 25.67
C GLU A 9 9.72 3.53 24.50
N MET A 10 9.03 3.27 23.38
CA MET A 10 9.02 4.16 22.22
C MET A 10 8.39 5.50 22.62
N ASN A 11 9.08 6.60 22.30
CA ASN A 11 8.63 7.96 22.59
C ASN A 11 8.95 8.90 21.42
N LYS A 12 8.45 10.14 21.46
CA LYS A 12 8.62 11.12 20.38
C LYS A 12 10.07 11.37 19.99
N ALA A 13 11.01 11.38 20.95
CA ALA A 13 12.41 11.64 20.67
C ALA A 13 13.06 10.47 19.94
N ARG A 14 12.79 9.23 20.37
CA ARG A 14 13.26 8.02 19.70
C ARG A 14 12.64 7.83 18.32
N PHE A 15 11.35 8.10 18.19
CA PHE A 15 10.70 8.08 16.88
C PHE A 15 11.32 9.09 15.92
N ALA A 16 11.65 10.30 16.40
CA ALA A 16 12.35 11.30 15.61
C ALA A 16 13.78 10.85 15.21
N GLU A 17 14.47 10.07 16.05
CA GLU A 17 15.76 9.47 15.70
C GLU A 17 15.61 8.46 14.56
N HIS A 18 14.62 7.57 14.62
CA HIS A 18 14.32 6.63 13.53
C HIS A 18 13.91 7.33 12.23
N LEU A 19 13.19 8.46 12.31
CA LEU A 19 12.91 9.30 11.14
C LEU A 19 14.18 9.90 10.53
N ILE A 20 15.23 10.14 11.33
CA ILE A 20 16.51 10.67 10.86
C ILE A 20 17.38 9.56 10.25
N THR A 21 17.51 8.42 10.94
CA THR A 21 18.39 7.32 10.51
C THR A 21 17.76 6.49 9.40
N GLY A 22 16.43 6.44 9.33
CA GLY A 22 15.69 5.54 8.46
C GLY A 22 15.66 4.10 8.93
N GLU A 23 16.28 3.78 10.06
CA GLU A 23 16.43 2.40 10.53
C GLU A 23 15.08 1.82 10.98
N PRO A 24 14.76 0.59 10.53
CA PRO A 24 13.51 -0.03 10.91
C PRO A 24 13.49 -0.39 12.39
N PHE A 25 12.30 -0.40 12.98
CA PHE A 25 12.09 -0.87 14.34
C PHE A 25 10.74 -1.56 14.49
N ILE A 26 10.61 -2.31 15.58
CA ILE A 26 9.35 -2.90 16.02
C ILE A 26 9.13 -2.59 17.50
N VAL A 27 7.90 -2.23 17.87
CA VAL A 27 7.49 -1.98 19.26
C VAL A 27 6.07 -2.47 19.49
N HIS A 28 5.83 -3.06 20.66
CA HIS A 28 4.49 -3.45 21.08
C HIS A 28 3.71 -2.25 21.61
N ILE A 29 2.53 -1.98 21.04
CA ILE A 29 1.65 -0.86 21.43
C ILE A 29 0.28 -1.45 21.77
N PRO A 30 -0.01 -1.76 23.04
CA PRO A 30 -1.30 -2.31 23.40
C PRO A 30 -2.42 -1.33 23.04
N PRO A 31 -3.64 -1.82 22.75
CA PRO A 31 -4.77 -0.95 22.47
C PRO A 31 -5.13 -0.13 23.72
N GLU A 32 -4.80 1.16 23.72
CA GLU A 32 -5.28 2.09 24.75
C GLU A 32 -6.75 2.42 24.50
N VAL A 33 -7.53 2.41 25.58
CA VAL A 33 -9.01 2.44 25.62
C VAL A 33 -9.57 3.66 24.89
N GLY A 34 -9.99 3.48 23.63
CA GLY A 34 -10.60 4.56 22.83
C GLY A 34 -10.92 4.24 21.37
N GLY A 35 -10.33 3.20 20.77
CA GLY A 35 -10.68 2.67 19.46
C GLY A 35 -11.43 1.33 19.53
N TYR A 36 -11.89 0.82 18.38
CA TYR A 36 -12.50 -0.52 18.26
C TYR A 36 -11.48 -1.64 18.55
N THR A 37 -10.20 -1.33 18.70
CA THR A 37 -9.15 -2.26 19.13
C THR A 37 -9.30 -2.56 20.62
N GLY A 38 -9.66 -3.81 20.93
CA GLY A 38 -9.97 -4.30 22.27
C GLY A 38 -10.74 -5.61 22.20
N ASP A 39 -11.35 -6.06 23.30
CA ASP A 39 -12.09 -7.33 23.34
C ASP A 39 -13.28 -7.40 22.36
N SER A 40 -13.77 -6.24 21.91
CA SER A 40 -14.86 -6.09 20.94
C SER A 40 -14.40 -6.03 19.48
N PHE A 41 -13.10 -5.99 19.20
CA PHE A 41 -12.61 -6.03 17.83
C PHE A 41 -12.86 -7.42 17.22
N PRO A 42 -13.24 -7.51 15.94
CA PRO A 42 -13.31 -8.79 15.24
C PRO A 42 -12.02 -9.60 15.37
N LYS A 43 -12.14 -10.92 15.59
CA LYS A 43 -11.00 -11.82 15.82
C LYS A 43 -10.65 -12.67 14.62
N THR A 44 -11.49 -12.62 13.58
CA THR A 44 -11.33 -13.33 12.32
C THR A 44 -11.54 -12.37 11.16
N ILE A 45 -11.04 -12.74 9.98
CA ILE A 45 -11.26 -11.99 8.75
C ILE A 45 -12.74 -11.96 8.39
N ASP A 46 -13.47 -13.05 8.57
CA ASP A 46 -14.91 -13.11 8.27
C ASP A 46 -15.70 -12.11 9.12
N GLU A 47 -15.55 -12.17 10.45
CA GLU A 47 -16.18 -11.22 11.38
C GLU A 47 -15.82 -9.77 11.02
N TRP A 48 -14.55 -9.53 10.68
CA TRP A 48 -14.09 -8.21 10.30
C TRP A 48 -14.72 -7.74 8.99
N THR A 49 -14.71 -8.55 7.93
CA THR A 49 -15.28 -8.15 6.63
C THR A 49 -16.79 -7.88 6.71
N GLU A 50 -17.52 -8.65 7.51
CA GLU A 50 -18.95 -8.44 7.76
C GLU A 50 -19.21 -7.10 8.46
N ASP A 51 -18.57 -6.84 9.62
CA ASP A 51 -18.73 -5.59 10.38
C ASP A 51 -18.20 -4.35 9.63
N PHE A 52 -17.04 -4.51 8.97
CA PHE A 52 -16.38 -3.42 8.26
C PHE A 52 -17.18 -3.00 7.02
N GLN A 53 -17.77 -3.94 6.27
CA GLN A 53 -18.53 -3.62 5.06
C GLN A 53 -19.75 -2.74 5.35
N GLU A 54 -20.48 -3.00 6.44
CA GLU A 54 -21.68 -2.24 6.80
C GLU A 54 -21.35 -0.76 7.02
N ASN A 55 -20.17 -0.48 7.56
CA ASN A 55 -19.74 0.86 7.92
C ASN A 55 -18.96 1.54 6.77
N TRP A 56 -18.07 0.81 6.09
CA TRP A 56 -17.15 1.31 5.06
C TRP A 56 -17.84 1.93 3.84
N ALA A 57 -18.98 1.37 3.40
CA ALA A 57 -19.70 1.82 2.22
C ALA A 57 -20.12 3.31 2.27
N SER A 58 -20.22 3.88 3.48
CA SER A 58 -20.54 5.29 3.69
C SER A 58 -19.35 6.25 3.59
N TYR A 59 -18.11 5.72 3.66
CA TYR A 59 -16.87 6.49 3.72
C TYR A 59 -16.06 6.46 2.42
N GLU A 60 -16.19 5.41 1.60
CA GLU A 60 -15.53 5.32 0.29
C GLU A 60 -16.48 4.74 -0.77
N PRO A 61 -16.94 5.54 -1.77
CA PRO A 61 -17.96 5.09 -2.72
C PRO A 61 -17.41 4.27 -3.89
N SER A 62 -16.09 4.04 -3.97
CA SER A 62 -15.46 3.43 -5.15
C SER A 62 -15.15 1.94 -4.91
N PRO A 63 -15.61 1.04 -5.79
CA PRO A 63 -15.18 -0.36 -5.80
C PRO A 63 -13.68 -0.53 -6.10
N GLU A 64 -12.97 0.52 -6.56
CA GLU A 64 -11.50 0.50 -6.74
C GLU A 64 -10.72 0.56 -5.42
N SER A 65 -11.41 0.71 -4.27
CA SER A 65 -10.76 0.76 -2.94
C SER A 65 -10.40 -0.61 -2.39
N VAL A 66 -10.95 -1.70 -2.96
CA VAL A 66 -10.69 -3.07 -2.53
C VAL A 66 -9.99 -3.81 -3.68
N SER A 67 -8.83 -4.39 -3.39
CA SER A 67 -8.01 -5.11 -4.35
C SER A 67 -7.37 -6.35 -3.73
N LEU A 68 -6.71 -7.17 -4.55
CA LEU A 68 -5.92 -8.30 -4.10
C LEU A 68 -4.47 -8.18 -4.55
N TRP A 69 -3.58 -8.48 -3.63
CA TRP A 69 -2.21 -8.87 -3.94
C TRP A 69 -2.15 -10.37 -4.20
N GLN A 70 -1.53 -10.72 -5.33
CA GLN A 70 -1.48 -12.10 -5.83
C GLN A 70 -0.06 -12.69 -5.79
N GLY A 71 0.90 -11.98 -5.20
CA GLY A 71 2.32 -12.33 -5.26
C GLY A 71 2.66 -13.72 -4.71
N ARG A 72 1.78 -14.32 -3.89
CA ARG A 72 1.95 -15.67 -3.32
C ARG A 72 0.88 -16.68 -3.76
N ILE A 73 0.00 -16.32 -4.69
CA ILE A 73 -0.92 -17.28 -5.31
C ILE A 73 -0.09 -18.13 -6.28
N SER A 74 -0.17 -19.46 -6.17
CA SER A 74 0.55 -20.36 -7.08
C SER A 74 0.14 -20.13 -8.54
N GLU A 75 1.06 -20.34 -9.49
CA GLU A 75 0.82 -20.03 -10.93
C GLU A 75 -0.46 -20.66 -11.49
N GLY A 76 -0.71 -21.94 -11.17
CA GLY A 76 -1.93 -22.65 -11.60
C GLY A 76 -3.21 -22.04 -11.04
N ASN A 77 -3.15 -21.49 -9.82
CA ASN A 77 -4.26 -20.81 -9.19
C ASN A 77 -4.43 -19.39 -9.73
N SER A 78 -3.33 -18.67 -10.01
CA SER A 78 -3.35 -17.31 -10.55
C SER A 78 -4.12 -17.21 -11.86
N GLN A 79 -3.89 -18.13 -12.82
CA GLN A 79 -4.63 -18.10 -14.10
C GLN A 79 -6.14 -18.32 -13.92
N SER A 80 -6.54 -19.20 -13.01
CA SER A 80 -7.96 -19.45 -12.72
C SER A 80 -8.60 -18.26 -11.99
N PHE A 81 -7.85 -17.60 -11.09
CA PHE A 81 -8.24 -16.39 -10.41
C PHE A 81 -8.49 -15.25 -11.40
N SER A 82 -7.57 -15.01 -12.34
CA SER A 82 -7.71 -13.93 -13.32
C SER A 82 -9.03 -14.04 -14.11
N LYS A 83 -9.37 -15.26 -14.57
CA LYS A 83 -10.62 -15.52 -15.29
C LYS A 83 -11.87 -15.29 -14.44
N TRP A 84 -11.82 -15.64 -13.16
CA TRP A 84 -12.93 -15.38 -12.25
C TRP A 84 -13.08 -13.87 -11.98
N ASN A 85 -11.97 -13.17 -11.73
CA ASN A 85 -11.95 -11.75 -11.39
C ASN A 85 -12.44 -10.85 -12.53
N GLU A 86 -12.21 -11.24 -13.79
CA GLU A 86 -12.78 -10.57 -14.98
C GLU A 86 -14.31 -10.38 -14.90
N ASN A 87 -15.01 -11.24 -14.15
CA ASN A 87 -16.47 -11.27 -14.13
C ASN A 87 -17.10 -10.90 -12.76
N HIS A 88 -16.34 -10.94 -11.67
CA HIS A 88 -16.92 -10.84 -10.32
C HIS A 88 -16.49 -9.60 -9.53
N ASN A 89 -15.33 -8.99 -9.85
CA ASN A 89 -14.65 -7.96 -9.04
C ASN A 89 -14.45 -8.37 -7.57
N ILE A 90 -13.34 -7.98 -6.96
CA ILE A 90 -13.13 -8.24 -5.53
C ILE A 90 -13.94 -7.26 -4.68
N SER A 91 -14.58 -7.79 -3.64
CA SER A 91 -15.26 -7.01 -2.61
C SER A 91 -15.08 -7.67 -1.24
N LEU A 92 -15.44 -6.93 -0.19
CA LEU A 92 -15.51 -7.47 1.18
C LEU A 92 -16.45 -8.69 1.25
N SER A 93 -17.62 -8.59 0.58
CA SER A 93 -18.65 -9.62 0.63
C SER A 93 -18.27 -10.95 -0.03
N ASN A 94 -17.35 -10.93 -1.00
CA ASN A 94 -16.92 -12.15 -1.70
C ASN A 94 -15.51 -12.60 -1.31
N PHE A 95 -14.81 -11.86 -0.44
CA PHE A 95 -13.43 -12.19 -0.09
C PHE A 95 -13.30 -13.58 0.57
N LYS A 96 -14.32 -14.00 1.33
CA LYS A 96 -14.39 -15.38 1.87
C LYS A 96 -14.37 -16.45 0.77
N GLU A 97 -15.19 -16.30 -0.27
CA GLU A 97 -15.18 -17.22 -1.41
C GLU A 97 -13.82 -17.20 -2.11
N VAL A 98 -13.19 -16.02 -2.21
CA VAL A 98 -11.91 -15.87 -2.88
C VAL A 98 -10.78 -16.57 -2.13
N ARG A 99 -10.67 -16.41 -0.81
CA ARG A 99 -9.63 -17.10 -0.01
C ARG A 99 -9.81 -18.62 -0.01
N GLU A 100 -11.05 -19.12 0.00
CA GLU A 100 -11.35 -20.55 -0.05
C GLU A 100 -10.96 -21.20 -1.40
N ASN A 101 -11.16 -20.49 -2.51
CA ASN A 101 -10.85 -21.00 -3.85
C ASN A 101 -9.40 -20.72 -4.29
N TRP A 102 -8.77 -19.66 -3.79
CA TRP A 102 -7.40 -19.28 -4.11
C TRP A 102 -6.59 -18.99 -2.83
N PRO A 103 -6.12 -20.03 -2.13
CA PRO A 103 -5.26 -19.89 -0.97
C PRO A 103 -4.01 -19.05 -1.29
N GLY A 104 -3.62 -18.18 -0.37
CA GLY A 104 -2.56 -17.19 -0.59
C GLY A 104 -3.06 -15.84 -1.10
N SER A 105 -4.37 -15.69 -1.32
CA SER A 105 -5.01 -14.41 -1.62
C SER A 105 -4.84 -13.43 -0.46
N TYR A 106 -4.38 -12.21 -0.78
CA TYR A 106 -4.08 -11.18 0.21
C TYR A 106 -4.86 -9.90 -0.08
N LEU A 107 -5.91 -9.65 0.69
CA LEU A 107 -6.78 -8.47 0.55
C LEU A 107 -6.00 -7.21 0.84
N SER A 108 -6.27 -6.18 0.05
CA SER A 108 -5.78 -4.82 0.25
C SER A 108 -6.95 -3.85 0.14
N ILE A 109 -7.14 -3.03 1.16
CA ILE A 109 -8.14 -1.95 1.17
C ILE A 109 -7.43 -0.62 1.30
N VAL A 110 -7.82 0.36 0.49
CA VAL A 110 -7.17 1.67 0.46
C VAL A 110 -8.09 2.78 0.94
N ALA A 111 -7.67 3.50 1.98
CA ALA A 111 -8.30 4.72 2.48
C ALA A 111 -7.57 5.96 1.93
N ASN A 112 -7.99 6.41 0.75
CA ASN A 112 -7.35 7.52 0.03
C ASN A 112 -8.08 8.87 0.16
N CYS A 113 -9.22 8.94 0.85
CA CYS A 113 -9.88 10.22 1.11
C CYS A 113 -9.90 10.52 2.61
N GLY A 114 -10.01 11.81 2.96
CA GLY A 114 -10.00 12.24 4.36
C GLY A 114 -11.08 11.55 5.20
N LYS A 115 -12.28 11.30 4.63
CA LYS A 115 -13.36 10.62 5.35
C LYS A 115 -13.05 9.16 5.67
N SER A 116 -12.49 8.41 4.73
CA SER A 116 -12.11 7.01 4.96
C SER A 116 -10.93 6.91 5.93
N GLN A 117 -9.99 7.86 5.89
CA GLN A 117 -8.89 7.95 6.86
C GLN A 117 -9.38 8.29 8.26
N ASP A 118 -10.26 9.28 8.39
CA ASP A 118 -10.85 9.68 9.68
C ASP A 118 -11.63 8.51 10.29
N TYR A 119 -12.35 7.75 9.47
CA TYR A 119 -13.01 6.52 9.89
C TYR A 119 -11.99 5.52 10.45
N LEU A 120 -10.95 5.15 9.68
CA LEU A 120 -9.94 4.20 10.15
C LEU A 120 -9.24 4.66 11.44
N ARG A 121 -8.94 5.96 11.58
CA ARG A 121 -8.30 6.51 12.78
C ARG A 121 -9.22 6.52 14.02
N SER A 122 -10.53 6.62 13.81
CA SER A 122 -11.50 6.68 14.91
C SER A 122 -12.03 5.31 15.31
N THR A 123 -11.98 4.33 14.40
CA THR A 123 -12.52 2.99 14.65
C THR A 123 -11.42 1.94 14.67
N VAL A 124 -10.59 1.83 13.64
CA VAL A 124 -9.66 0.70 13.49
C VAL A 124 -8.34 0.89 14.22
N TYR A 125 -7.82 2.12 14.28
CA TYR A 125 -6.46 2.38 14.75
C TYR A 125 -6.34 3.73 15.44
N SER A 126 -5.96 3.71 16.71
CA SER A 126 -5.56 4.93 17.41
C SER A 126 -4.09 5.23 17.13
N GLU A 127 -3.82 6.40 16.56
CA GLU A 127 -2.45 6.85 16.29
C GLU A 127 -1.63 6.91 17.59
N PRO A 128 -0.48 6.21 17.68
CA PRO A 128 0.38 6.23 18.84
C PRO A 128 0.86 7.65 19.16
N ALA A 129 0.83 8.00 20.44
CA ALA A 129 1.18 9.36 20.90
C ALA A 129 2.62 9.80 20.57
N PHE A 130 3.51 8.86 20.23
CA PHE A 130 4.87 9.15 19.81
C PHE A 130 4.98 9.62 18.34
N ILE A 131 3.98 9.35 17.51
CA ILE A 131 3.91 9.90 16.15
C ILE A 131 3.48 11.37 16.26
N PRO A 132 4.24 12.34 15.71
CA PRO A 132 3.83 13.73 15.75
C PRO A 132 2.51 13.94 14.99
N GLN A 133 1.52 14.55 15.65
CA GLN A 133 0.23 14.84 15.02
C GLN A 133 0.42 15.65 13.74
N GLY A 134 -0.23 15.20 12.66
CA GLY A 134 -0.14 15.85 11.35
C GLY A 134 1.03 15.38 10.49
N ASN A 135 1.91 14.51 10.99
CA ASN A 135 2.96 13.88 10.17
C ASN A 135 2.50 12.59 9.47
N LEU A 136 1.33 12.04 9.81
CA LEU A 136 0.75 10.95 9.04
C LEU A 136 0.40 11.43 7.63
N ALA A 137 1.00 10.81 6.63
CA ALA A 137 0.68 11.06 5.24
C ALA A 137 -0.75 10.60 4.93
N SER A 138 -1.28 11.10 3.82
CA SER A 138 -2.70 11.01 3.48
C SER A 138 -3.12 9.67 2.90
N SER A 139 -2.49 8.53 3.18
CA SER A 139 -2.98 7.24 2.69
C SER A 139 -2.79 6.18 3.76
N MET A 140 -3.85 5.41 4.02
CA MET A 140 -3.82 4.27 4.92
C MET A 140 -4.32 3.05 4.16
N TRP A 141 -3.76 1.90 4.46
CA TRP A 141 -4.06 0.64 3.81
C TRP A 141 -4.41 -0.39 4.87
N MET A 142 -5.32 -1.31 4.58
CA MET A 142 -5.54 -2.47 5.44
C MET A 142 -5.25 -3.72 4.62
N TYR A 143 -4.60 -4.70 5.25
CA TYR A 143 -4.32 -5.96 4.60
C TYR A 143 -4.78 -7.15 5.42
N ALA A 144 -5.44 -8.09 4.76
CA ALA A 144 -6.01 -9.26 5.39
C ALA A 144 -5.71 -10.52 4.58
N GLY A 145 -5.43 -11.63 5.25
CA GLY A 145 -5.26 -12.91 4.57
C GLY A 145 -5.07 -14.08 5.53
N GLU A 146 -5.09 -15.27 4.96
CA GLU A 146 -4.82 -16.52 5.69
C GLU A 146 -3.32 -16.83 5.71
N LYS A 147 -2.98 -17.84 6.51
CA LYS A 147 -1.63 -18.44 6.54
C LYS A 147 -1.05 -18.64 5.15
N GLY A 148 0.17 -18.13 4.95
CA GLY A 148 0.89 -18.23 3.69
C GLY A 148 0.62 -17.11 2.69
N ALA A 149 -0.43 -16.29 2.88
CA ALA A 149 -0.61 -15.06 2.12
C ALA A 149 0.39 -13.98 2.57
N GLY A 150 0.59 -12.96 1.74
CA GLY A 150 1.53 -11.86 1.99
C GLY A 150 2.04 -11.26 0.70
N VAL A 151 3.11 -10.47 0.80
CA VAL A 151 3.77 -9.83 -0.34
C VAL A 151 5.15 -10.45 -0.57
N VAL A 152 5.55 -10.53 -1.83
CA VAL A 152 6.91 -10.88 -2.25
C VAL A 152 7.85 -9.71 -1.99
N GLU A 153 9.17 -9.94 -2.08
CA GLU A 153 10.16 -8.88 -1.94
C GLU A 153 9.88 -7.71 -2.89
N HIS A 154 9.82 -6.50 -2.33
CA HIS A 154 9.70 -5.25 -3.08
C HIS A 154 10.19 -4.06 -2.25
N ILE A 155 10.21 -2.88 -2.88
CA ILE A 155 10.47 -1.58 -2.25
C ILE A 155 9.23 -0.70 -2.42
N ASP A 156 8.80 -0.06 -1.33
CA ASP A 156 7.74 0.97 -1.41
C ASP A 156 8.24 2.17 -2.20
N THR A 157 7.47 2.61 -3.20
CA THR A 157 7.80 3.79 -4.03
C THR A 157 6.91 5.00 -3.73
N VAL A 158 6.30 5.03 -2.54
CA VAL A 158 5.29 6.01 -2.11
C VAL A 158 5.94 7.34 -1.69
N GLY A 159 6.75 7.94 -2.56
CA GLY A 159 7.38 9.25 -2.32
C GLY A 159 8.37 9.25 -1.15
N CYS A 160 8.57 10.43 -0.56
CA CYS A 160 9.54 10.64 0.52
C CYS A 160 8.93 10.42 1.91
N VAL A 161 8.66 9.17 2.24
CA VAL A 161 7.95 8.81 3.46
C VAL A 161 8.62 7.64 4.18
N CYS A 162 8.23 7.43 5.43
CA CYS A 162 8.43 6.17 6.10
C CYS A 162 7.11 5.43 6.26
N SER A 163 7.11 4.16 5.92
CA SER A 163 5.98 3.27 6.08
C SER A 163 5.91 2.76 7.52
N TRP A 164 4.69 2.44 7.95
CA TRP A 164 4.46 1.70 9.18
C TRP A 164 3.33 0.70 8.98
N SER A 165 3.34 -0.36 9.78
CA SER A 165 2.27 -1.35 9.89
C SER A 165 1.98 -1.61 11.37
N TYR A 166 0.70 -1.75 11.71
CA TYR A 166 0.21 -2.09 13.03
C TYR A 166 -0.70 -3.32 12.96
N MET A 167 -0.32 -4.38 13.67
CA MET A 167 -1.04 -5.66 13.65
C MET A 167 -2.27 -5.62 14.56
N LEU A 168 -3.46 -5.81 14.00
CA LEU A 168 -4.71 -5.81 14.76
C LEU A 168 -4.98 -7.19 15.39
N PHE A 169 -4.77 -8.25 14.61
CA PHE A 169 -4.75 -9.63 15.07
C PHE A 169 -3.90 -10.51 14.14
N GLY A 170 -3.45 -11.66 14.67
CA GLY A 170 -2.63 -12.61 13.94
C GLY A 170 -1.13 -12.33 14.08
N GLU A 171 -0.35 -12.93 13.19
CA GLU A 171 1.11 -12.87 13.18
C GLU A 171 1.62 -12.89 11.74
N LYS A 172 2.62 -12.05 11.48
CA LYS A 172 3.36 -12.02 10.22
C LYS A 172 4.85 -12.13 10.47
N LYS A 173 5.51 -12.84 9.56
CA LYS A 173 6.95 -12.81 9.42
C LYS A 173 7.34 -11.81 8.34
N TRP A 174 8.31 -10.97 8.68
CA TRP A 174 8.89 -9.95 7.82
C TRP A 174 10.35 -10.29 7.54
N TRP A 175 10.77 -10.08 6.30
CA TRP A 175 12.17 -10.04 5.93
C TRP A 175 12.51 -8.62 5.50
N LEU A 176 13.36 -7.93 6.25
CA LEU A 176 13.78 -6.57 5.98
C LEU A 176 15.21 -6.56 5.43
N GLY A 177 15.36 -6.08 4.20
CA GLY A 177 16.65 -5.89 3.53
C GLY A 177 17.06 -4.42 3.50
N SER A 178 18.36 -4.16 3.62
CA SER A 178 18.90 -2.80 3.44
C SER A 178 18.61 -2.25 2.04
N PRO A 179 18.57 -0.92 1.88
CA PRO A 179 18.42 -0.31 0.56
C PRO A 179 19.53 -0.76 -0.41
N PRO A 180 19.18 -0.98 -1.69
CA PRO A 180 20.14 -1.32 -2.74
C PRO A 180 21.32 -0.34 -2.77
N GLY A 181 22.55 -0.82 -3.02
CA GLY A 181 23.72 0.06 -3.19
C GLY A 181 24.29 0.66 -1.90
N THR A 182 23.74 0.35 -0.72
CA THR A 182 24.39 0.71 0.56
C THR A 182 25.53 -0.26 0.87
N GLN A 183 26.56 0.18 1.61
CA GLN A 183 27.56 -0.78 2.14
C GLN A 183 26.90 -1.89 2.98
N GLY A 184 25.72 -1.59 3.56
CA GLY A 184 24.85 -2.51 4.27
C GLY A 184 24.29 -3.66 3.42
N GLU A 185 24.21 -3.57 2.09
CA GLU A 185 23.75 -4.70 1.25
C GLU A 185 24.67 -5.93 1.37
N LYS A 186 25.93 -5.74 1.81
CA LYS A 186 26.85 -6.84 2.14
C LYS A 186 26.78 -7.33 3.59
N TYR A 187 26.11 -6.61 4.49
CA TYR A 187 26.17 -6.86 5.95
C TYR A 187 24.80 -7.03 6.61
N PHE A 188 23.73 -6.53 6.01
CA PHE A 188 22.34 -6.81 6.36
C PHE A 188 21.81 -7.86 5.38
N GLU A 189 22.22 -9.11 5.60
CA GLU A 189 21.37 -10.25 5.25
C GLU A 189 20.00 -10.00 5.91
N HIS A 190 18.93 -10.31 5.18
CA HIS A 190 17.54 -10.07 5.60
C HIS A 190 17.34 -10.24 7.11
N SER A 191 17.01 -9.15 7.79
CA SER A 191 16.62 -9.23 9.20
C SER A 191 15.22 -9.81 9.25
N GLU A 192 15.13 -11.00 9.84
CA GLU A 192 13.86 -11.67 10.10
C GLU A 192 13.22 -11.06 11.35
N VAL A 193 11.99 -10.58 11.21
CA VAL A 193 11.20 -10.00 12.31
C VAL A 193 9.83 -10.67 12.33
N ILE A 194 9.38 -11.07 13.52
CA ILE A 194 8.00 -11.53 13.72
C ILE A 194 7.21 -10.35 14.28
N GLN A 195 6.16 -9.96 13.56
CA GLN A 195 5.18 -8.98 14.00
C GLN A 195 3.97 -9.73 14.55
N GLY A 196 3.83 -9.71 15.87
CA GLY A 196 2.68 -10.26 16.58
C GLY A 196 1.56 -9.25 16.73
N GLN A 197 0.47 -9.68 17.36
CA GLN A 197 -0.67 -8.82 17.65
C GLN A 197 -0.24 -7.57 18.45
N TYR A 198 -0.70 -6.40 18.01
CA TYR A 198 -0.39 -5.08 18.54
C TYR A 198 1.05 -4.61 18.39
N ASP A 199 1.85 -5.32 17.59
CA ASP A 199 3.16 -4.82 17.22
C ASP A 199 3.03 -3.79 16.09
N PHE A 200 3.72 -2.66 16.31
CA PHE A 200 3.94 -1.60 15.36
C PHE A 200 5.34 -1.75 14.76
N ILE A 201 5.41 -1.94 13.46
CA ILE A 201 6.66 -1.99 12.69
C ILE A 201 6.77 -0.75 11.81
N PHE A 202 7.98 -0.23 11.70
CA PHE A 202 8.30 1.00 10.96
C PHE A 202 9.53 0.78 10.08
N TRP A 203 9.51 1.34 8.88
CA TRP A 203 10.65 1.32 7.95
C TRP A 203 10.55 2.51 6.99
N CYS A 204 11.68 3.04 6.54
CA CYS A 204 11.67 4.17 5.61
C CYS A 204 11.80 3.74 4.14
N VAL A 205 11.47 4.65 3.23
CA VAL A 205 11.54 4.40 1.78
C VAL A 205 12.92 3.90 1.36
N GLY A 206 12.96 2.89 0.49
CA GLY A 206 14.19 2.28 -0.03
C GLY A 206 14.55 0.95 0.62
N TYR A 207 13.99 0.61 1.79
CA TYR A 207 14.16 -0.73 2.36
C TYR A 207 13.40 -1.77 1.55
N LYS A 208 14.08 -2.89 1.25
CA LYS A 208 13.42 -4.06 0.69
C LYS A 208 12.63 -4.75 1.78
N HIS A 209 11.43 -5.20 1.47
CA HIS A 209 10.66 -5.99 2.41
C HIS A 209 9.80 -7.04 1.74
N GLU A 210 9.62 -8.16 2.44
CA GLU A 210 8.79 -9.29 2.09
C GLU A 210 7.99 -9.70 3.34
N THR A 211 6.75 -10.15 3.17
CA THR A 211 5.94 -10.64 4.30
C THR A 211 5.25 -11.96 4.00
N ILE A 212 5.04 -12.76 5.06
CA ILE A 212 4.17 -13.93 5.03
C ILE A 212 3.39 -14.04 6.34
N ILE A 213 2.11 -14.36 6.24
CA ILE A 213 1.25 -14.63 7.39
C ILE A 213 1.59 -16.01 7.95
N THR A 214 1.91 -16.07 9.24
CA THR A 214 2.31 -17.30 9.94
C THR A 214 1.18 -17.87 10.81
N SER A 215 0.29 -17.02 11.30
CA SER A 215 -0.98 -17.39 11.96
C SER A 215 -2.01 -17.91 10.96
N ASP A 216 -3.13 -18.45 11.44
CA ASP A 216 -4.22 -18.94 10.59
C ASP A 216 -4.84 -17.81 9.76
N GLU A 217 -5.04 -16.64 10.38
CA GLU A 217 -5.49 -15.40 9.76
C GLU A 217 -4.74 -14.21 10.35
N SER A 218 -4.59 -13.12 9.59
CA SER A 218 -4.11 -11.85 10.13
C SER A 218 -4.77 -10.66 9.48
N LEU A 219 -4.79 -9.55 10.21
CA LEU A 219 -5.21 -8.24 9.75
C LEU A 219 -4.29 -7.18 10.35
N ASP A 220 -3.76 -6.31 9.49
CA ASP A 220 -3.01 -5.13 9.89
C ASP A 220 -3.44 -3.91 9.10
N ILE A 221 -3.05 -2.76 9.65
CA ILE A 221 -3.25 -1.46 9.05
C ILE A 221 -1.90 -0.81 8.83
N HIS A 222 -1.70 -0.28 7.65
CA HIS A 222 -0.51 0.42 7.23
C HIS A 222 -0.82 1.90 7.01
N GLY A 223 0.22 2.70 7.11
CA GLY A 223 0.21 4.05 6.63
C GLY A 223 1.61 4.56 6.45
N TYR A 224 1.72 5.87 6.27
CA TYR A 224 3.00 6.51 6.05
C TYR A 224 3.15 7.73 6.94
N VAL A 225 4.39 8.09 7.22
CA VAL A 225 4.79 9.33 7.90
C VAL A 225 5.63 10.14 6.91
N ASP A 226 5.26 11.40 6.69
CA ASP A 226 6.09 12.32 5.92
C ASP A 226 7.47 12.43 6.58
N LEU A 227 8.55 12.26 5.81
CA LEU A 227 9.89 12.64 6.28
C LEU A 227 9.91 14.15 6.50
N ASP A 228 10.46 14.58 7.64
CA ASP A 228 10.38 15.97 8.10
C ASP A 228 10.95 16.95 7.07
N LYS A 229 10.13 17.95 6.70
CA LYS A 229 10.48 19.00 5.72
C LYS A 229 11.59 19.92 6.21
N ASP A 230 11.78 20.01 7.52
CA ASP A 230 12.74 20.94 8.12
C ASP A 230 14.16 20.35 8.24
N ARG A 231 14.37 19.08 7.84
CA ARG A 231 15.68 18.42 7.86
C ARG A 231 15.94 17.53 6.63
N PRO A 232 15.97 18.11 5.41
CA PRO A 232 16.26 17.35 4.19
C PRO A 232 17.65 16.71 4.21
N ASP A 233 18.63 17.23 4.95
CA ASP A 233 20.04 16.96 4.68
C ASP A 233 20.49 15.52 4.98
N ALA A 234 20.08 14.90 6.09
CA ALA A 234 20.58 13.57 6.46
C ALA A 234 19.98 12.45 5.59
N TYR A 235 18.67 12.48 5.37
CA TYR A 235 17.99 11.47 4.56
C TYR A 235 18.15 11.72 3.06
N SER A 236 18.22 12.98 2.61
CA SER A 236 18.60 13.30 1.23
C SER A 236 20.03 12.85 0.95
N GLN A 237 20.97 12.98 1.89
CA GLN A 237 22.31 12.43 1.74
C GLN A 237 22.32 10.90 1.67
N LEU A 238 21.49 10.21 2.45
CA LEU A 238 21.34 8.75 2.35
C LEU A 238 20.77 8.35 0.98
N LEU A 239 19.70 9.00 0.52
CA LEU A 239 19.09 8.72 -0.78
C LEU A 239 20.01 9.10 -1.96
N THR A 240 20.74 10.21 -1.85
CA THR A 240 21.77 10.61 -2.83
C THR A 240 22.93 9.63 -2.81
N SER A 241 23.38 9.17 -1.65
CA SER A 241 24.41 8.13 -1.56
C SER A 241 23.93 6.81 -2.16
N ILE A 242 22.68 6.42 -1.93
CA ILE A 242 22.06 5.26 -2.57
C ILE A 242 22.03 5.45 -4.10
N HIS A 243 21.57 6.59 -4.59
CA HIS A 243 21.55 6.93 -6.01
C HIS A 243 22.95 6.91 -6.66
N GLU A 244 23.94 7.54 -6.02
CA GLU A 244 25.32 7.59 -6.50
C GLU A 244 25.96 6.18 -6.54
N ASN A 245 25.65 5.33 -5.57
CA ASN A 245 26.14 3.95 -5.54
C ASN A 245 25.43 3.06 -6.56
N LEU A 246 24.13 3.27 -6.80
CA LEU A 246 23.37 2.53 -7.81
C LEU A 246 23.78 2.94 -9.22
N THR A 247 23.98 4.22 -9.50
CA THR A 247 24.41 4.69 -10.83
C THR A 247 25.89 4.45 -11.14
N ALA A 248 26.68 3.98 -10.18
CA ALA A 248 28.09 3.66 -10.38
C ALA A 248 28.27 2.49 -11.38
N PRO A 249 29.09 2.65 -12.45
CA PRO A 249 29.28 1.63 -13.50
C PRO A 249 29.78 0.26 -13.02
N SER A 250 30.33 0.19 -11.81
CA SER A 250 30.85 -1.04 -11.20
C SER A 250 29.79 -1.89 -10.51
N PHE A 251 28.57 -1.38 -10.30
CA PHE A 251 27.54 -2.04 -9.50
C PHE A 251 26.59 -2.93 -10.33
N TRP A 252 26.39 -2.61 -11.61
CA TRP A 252 25.50 -3.32 -12.53
C TRP A 252 26.13 -4.61 -13.06
N LYS A 253 25.83 -5.76 -12.45
CA LYS A 253 26.23 -7.07 -13.00
C LYS A 253 25.08 -8.04 -13.28
N SER A 254 23.84 -7.70 -12.95
CA SER A 254 22.66 -8.52 -13.30
C SER A 254 21.45 -7.67 -13.74
N ASN A 255 20.56 -8.26 -14.54
CA ASN A 255 19.36 -7.62 -15.09
C ASN A 255 18.33 -7.21 -14.02
N ASP A 256 18.27 -7.90 -12.87
CA ASP A 256 17.35 -7.54 -11.76
C ASP A 256 17.72 -6.20 -11.11
N GLN A 257 19.00 -5.83 -11.15
CA GLN A 257 19.45 -4.61 -10.50
C GLN A 257 18.88 -3.38 -11.22
N SER A 258 18.83 -3.35 -12.56
CA SER A 258 18.43 -2.13 -13.30
C SER A 258 17.02 -1.64 -12.95
N HIS A 259 16.10 -2.56 -12.65
CA HIS A 259 14.75 -2.21 -12.21
C HIS A 259 14.74 -1.45 -10.87
N TYR A 260 15.57 -1.88 -9.91
CA TYR A 260 15.69 -1.21 -8.62
C TYR A 260 16.42 0.14 -8.73
N GLY A 261 17.35 0.28 -9.68
CA GLY A 261 17.97 1.58 -10.01
C GLY A 261 16.94 2.64 -10.37
N ASP A 262 16.09 2.34 -11.36
CA ASP A 262 15.07 3.26 -11.84
C ASP A 262 14.07 3.64 -10.73
N GLN A 263 13.71 2.69 -9.85
CA GLN A 263 12.84 2.95 -8.70
C GLN A 263 13.49 3.90 -7.69
N MET A 264 14.76 3.70 -7.38
CA MET A 264 15.48 4.56 -6.42
C MET A 264 15.73 5.96 -6.99
N ASP A 265 15.94 6.09 -8.30
CA ASP A 265 16.07 7.37 -8.99
C ASP A 265 14.77 8.18 -8.93
N ASP A 266 13.63 7.51 -9.15
CA ASP A 266 12.29 8.11 -9.01
C ASP A 266 12.01 8.54 -7.57
N ILE A 267 12.30 7.68 -6.57
CA ILE A 267 12.18 8.03 -5.14
C ILE A 267 13.06 9.24 -4.80
N ALA A 268 14.33 9.22 -5.18
CA ALA A 268 15.26 10.30 -4.89
C ALA A 268 14.81 11.62 -5.56
N SER A 269 14.28 11.57 -6.78
CA SER A 269 13.70 12.74 -7.43
C SER A 269 12.49 13.28 -6.67
N ARG A 270 11.54 12.42 -6.30
CA ARG A 270 10.35 12.81 -5.53
C ARG A 270 10.70 13.42 -4.18
N CYS A 271 11.73 12.89 -3.51
CA CYS A 271 12.27 13.44 -2.28
C CYS A 271 12.88 14.83 -2.48
N ARG A 272 13.75 15.01 -3.49
CA ARG A 272 14.35 16.32 -3.82
C ARG A 272 13.29 17.37 -4.16
N ASP A 273 12.26 16.97 -4.88
CA ASP A 273 11.19 17.86 -5.35
C ASP A 273 10.15 18.16 -4.25
N GLY A 274 10.32 17.60 -3.04
CA GLY A 274 9.37 17.76 -1.93
C GLY A 274 7.98 17.21 -2.27
N VAL A 275 7.91 16.26 -3.20
CA VAL A 275 6.66 15.62 -3.62
C VAL A 275 6.19 14.72 -2.48
N ARG A 276 5.28 15.26 -1.66
CA ARG A 276 4.47 14.48 -0.73
C ARG A 276 3.80 13.33 -1.48
N GLY A 277 3.70 12.16 -0.86
CA GLY A 277 3.04 10.97 -1.41
C GLY A 277 1.65 11.31 -1.95
N ARG A 278 1.55 11.61 -3.25
CA ARG A 278 0.27 11.80 -3.95
C ARG A 278 0.01 10.53 -4.75
N TYR A 279 -0.80 9.69 -4.13
CA TYR A 279 -1.59 8.54 -4.59
C TYR A 279 -1.19 7.81 -5.88
N PHE A 280 -0.91 6.52 -5.71
CA PHE A 280 -1.17 5.52 -6.74
C PHE A 280 -2.65 5.08 -6.67
N LYS A 281 -3.27 4.87 -7.83
CA LYS A 281 -4.47 4.02 -7.92
C LYS A 281 -4.03 2.58 -7.63
N ALA A 282 -4.83 1.82 -6.87
CA ALA A 282 -4.54 0.42 -6.51
C ALA A 282 -4.37 -0.53 -7.71
N ASN A 283 -4.63 -0.07 -8.95
CA ASN A 283 -4.68 -0.90 -10.15
C ASN A 283 -3.35 -1.04 -10.91
N SER A 284 -2.21 -0.60 -10.39
CA SER A 284 -0.94 -0.60 -11.15
C SER A 284 0.26 -1.29 -10.48
N PHE A 285 0.03 -2.35 -9.71
CA PHE A 285 1.07 -3.37 -9.49
C PHE A 285 0.76 -4.59 -10.38
N HIS A 286 0.98 -4.44 -11.69
CA HIS A 286 1.33 -5.60 -12.50
C HIS A 286 2.79 -5.89 -12.19
N LEU A 287 3.04 -6.93 -11.39
CA LEU A 287 4.31 -7.63 -11.49
C LEU A 287 4.25 -8.29 -12.86
N ASP A 288 4.94 -7.72 -13.85
CA ASP A 288 5.17 -8.36 -15.13
C ASP A 288 5.94 -9.65 -14.83
N GLY A 289 5.19 -10.73 -14.66
CA GLY A 289 5.72 -12.09 -14.70
C GLY A 289 6.30 -12.28 -16.09
N ASP A 290 7.61 -12.44 -16.12
CA ASP A 290 8.43 -12.63 -17.30
C ASP A 290 7.86 -13.76 -18.18
N SER A 291 7.14 -13.42 -19.24
CA SER A 291 6.83 -14.34 -20.33
C SER A 291 7.33 -13.72 -21.62
N SER A 292 8.53 -14.15 -22.02
CA SER A 292 9.11 -13.86 -23.31
C SER A 292 8.14 -14.24 -24.44
N SER A 293 7.64 -13.27 -25.18
CA SER A 293 7.31 -13.46 -26.59
C SER A 293 7.49 -12.16 -27.35
N ASP A 294 8.54 -12.13 -28.17
CA ASP A 294 8.72 -11.22 -29.29
C ASP A 294 7.42 -11.10 -30.11
N SER A 295 6.88 -9.89 -30.21
CA SER A 295 6.27 -9.42 -31.46
C SER A 295 6.24 -7.90 -31.51
N ARG A 296 7.11 -7.34 -32.37
CA ARG A 296 6.89 -6.04 -33.02
C ARG A 296 5.48 -5.97 -33.58
N THR A 297 4.72 -4.94 -33.20
CA THR A 297 3.75 -4.33 -34.11
C THR A 297 3.62 -2.84 -33.85
N GLU A 298 3.89 -2.07 -34.90
CA GLU A 298 3.64 -0.64 -35.02
C GLU A 298 2.14 -0.33 -35.03
N GLY A 299 1.77 0.83 -34.47
CA GLY A 299 0.66 1.65 -34.96
C GLY A 299 -0.70 1.47 -34.29
N ILE A 300 -1.18 2.56 -33.67
CA ILE A 300 -2.42 3.31 -34.01
C ILE A 300 -2.92 4.04 -32.75
N THR A 301 -2.49 5.29 -32.58
CA THR A 301 -3.09 6.27 -31.67
C THR A 301 -4.09 7.14 -32.43
N LYS A 302 -5.31 6.64 -32.72
CA LYS A 302 -6.47 7.46 -33.15
C LYS A 302 -7.80 6.76 -32.83
N GLY A 303 -8.16 6.62 -31.55
CA GLY A 303 -9.43 6.01 -31.12
C GLY A 303 -10.31 6.88 -30.22
N SER A 304 -9.73 7.68 -29.33
CA SER A 304 -10.49 8.23 -28.20
C SER A 304 -11.21 9.57 -28.47
N ALA A 305 -10.84 10.29 -29.54
CA ALA A 305 -11.49 11.57 -29.89
C ALA A 305 -12.81 11.39 -30.66
N ALA A 306 -12.98 10.28 -31.41
CA ALA A 306 -14.17 10.05 -32.23
C ALA A 306 -15.40 9.64 -31.40
N VAL A 307 -15.19 8.89 -30.31
CA VAL A 307 -16.27 8.43 -29.43
C VAL A 307 -16.88 9.59 -28.63
N GLY A 308 -16.05 10.54 -28.18
CA GLY A 308 -16.52 11.73 -27.46
C GLY A 308 -17.39 12.66 -28.30
N ILE A 309 -17.06 12.84 -29.58
CA ILE A 309 -17.82 13.72 -30.49
C ILE A 309 -19.19 13.12 -30.83
N ILE A 310 -19.28 11.79 -31.00
CA ILE A 310 -20.54 11.09 -31.27
C ILE A 310 -21.48 11.19 -30.05
N PHE A 311 -20.94 11.03 -28.84
CA PHE A 311 -21.73 11.14 -27.62
C PHE A 311 -22.29 12.55 -27.41
N LEU A 312 -21.49 13.59 -27.69
CA LEU A 312 -21.93 14.99 -27.59
C LEU A 312 -23.03 15.33 -28.61
N LEU A 313 -22.92 14.83 -29.86
CA LEU A 313 -23.93 15.02 -30.89
C LEU A 313 -25.26 14.33 -30.57
N LEU A 314 -25.21 13.11 -30.00
CA LEU A 314 -26.41 12.41 -29.55
C LEU A 314 -27.10 13.12 -28.38
N LEU A 315 -26.32 13.67 -27.44
CA LEU A 315 -26.86 14.47 -26.33
C LEU A 315 -27.58 15.73 -26.84
N LEU A 316 -26.96 16.46 -27.78
CA LEU A 316 -27.55 17.68 -28.36
C LEU A 316 -28.84 17.37 -29.14
N LEU A 317 -28.89 16.25 -29.87
CA LEU A 317 -30.11 15.81 -30.56
C LEU A 317 -31.22 15.41 -29.58
N PHE A 318 -30.87 14.80 -28.44
CA PHE A 318 -31.82 14.45 -27.40
C PHE A 318 -32.48 15.69 -26.78
N PHE A 319 -31.68 16.71 -26.41
CA PHE A 319 -32.21 17.97 -25.86
C PHE A 319 -33.02 18.77 -26.88
N ALA A 320 -32.63 18.78 -28.16
CA ALA A 320 -33.41 19.40 -29.23
C ALA A 320 -34.80 18.74 -29.39
N ARG A 321 -34.90 17.42 -29.16
CA ARG A 321 -36.16 16.67 -29.25
C ARG A 321 -37.08 16.94 -28.06
N ILE A 322 -36.53 17.10 -26.85
CA ILE A 322 -37.31 17.48 -25.65
C ILE A 322 -37.83 18.92 -25.76
N GLY A 323 -37.00 19.85 -26.25
CA GLY A 323 -37.40 21.24 -26.47
C GLY A 323 -38.56 21.40 -27.46
N ARG A 324 -38.61 20.58 -28.52
CA ARG A 324 -39.72 20.59 -29.50
C ARG A 324 -41.03 20.02 -28.95
N LYS A 325 -40.99 19.05 -28.02
CA LYS A 325 -42.21 18.51 -27.39
C LYS A 325 -42.88 19.52 -26.46
N LYS A 326 -42.11 20.38 -25.77
CA LYS A 326 -42.70 21.41 -24.90
C LYS A 326 -43.36 22.58 -25.64
N LYS A 327 -43.01 22.84 -26.91
CA LYS A 327 -43.66 23.90 -27.72
C LYS A 327 -45.00 23.49 -28.34
N LYS A 328 -45.33 22.20 -28.44
CA LYS A 328 -46.61 21.73 -28.99
C LYS A 328 -47.74 21.60 -27.95
N ALA A 329 -47.46 21.77 -26.66
CA ALA A 329 -48.45 21.67 -25.59
C ALA A 329 -49.04 23.02 -25.14
N LYS A 330 -48.83 24.11 -25.91
CA LYS A 330 -49.32 25.45 -25.56
C LYS A 330 -50.19 26.11 -26.64
N VAL A 331 -50.71 25.33 -27.57
CA VAL A 331 -51.76 25.74 -28.52
C VAL A 331 -52.76 24.60 -28.63
N ALA A 332 -53.66 24.52 -27.65
CA ALA A 332 -54.96 23.87 -27.69
C ALA A 332 -55.81 24.48 -26.58
#